data_AF-A0A9W7IZ43-F1
#
_entry.id   AF-A0A9W7IZ43-F1
#
_cell.length_a   1.000
_cell.length_b   1.000
_cell.length_c   1.000
_cell.angle_alpha   90.00
_cell.angle_beta   90.00
_cell.angle_gamma   90.00
#
_symmetry.space_group_name_H-M   'P 1'
#
loop_
_entity.id
_entity.type
_entity.pdbx_description
1 polymer ?
#
loop_
_entity_poly.entity_id
_entity_poly.type
_entity_poly.pdbx_seq_one_letter_code
_entity_poly.pdbx_strand_id
1 'polypeptide(L)'
;MIEERCETNGRVRRNVKLTPNQRSRAFVASRYVMEKMVELQSTPVEEGAEPKSTDDIVDEVLSTRLGYIPGLGYGPKPNKKNSSANTINLEKRLKNKEEELNVYKSNFETIQTQMEAVRSVLLVAEIQVPSLQFPTPNDTTNSSSPESEPTKGLDRDSPNKLFH
;
A
#
# COMPACT_ATOMS: atom_id res chain seq x y z
N MET A 1 -58.02 -1.58 -32.25
CA MET A 1 -58.00 -1.61 -30.76
C MET A 1 -56.59 -1.57 -30.15
N ILE A 2 -55.55 -2.23 -30.71
CA ILE A 2 -54.17 -2.09 -30.19
C ILE A 2 -53.53 -0.78 -30.68
N GLU A 3 -53.71 -0.47 -31.98
CA GLU A 3 -53.11 0.70 -32.64
C GLU A 3 -53.62 2.03 -32.07
N GLU A 4 -54.94 2.15 -31.87
CA GLU A 4 -55.59 3.29 -31.22
C GLU A 4 -55.09 3.53 -29.78
N ARG A 5 -54.80 2.45 -29.03
CA ARG A 5 -54.19 2.56 -27.69
C ARG A 5 -52.74 3.04 -27.77
N CYS A 6 -51.99 2.62 -28.78
CA CYS A 6 -50.63 3.09 -29.02
C CYS A 6 -50.59 4.58 -29.36
N GLU A 7 -51.48 5.07 -30.23
CA GLU A 7 -51.58 6.49 -30.57
C GLU A 7 -51.99 7.35 -29.37
N THR A 8 -52.97 6.88 -28.60
CA THR A 8 -53.43 7.55 -27.39
C THR A 8 -52.30 7.62 -26.36
N ASN A 9 -51.61 6.51 -26.10
CA ASN A 9 -50.45 6.47 -25.20
C ASN A 9 -49.31 7.36 -25.69
N GLY A 10 -49.08 7.44 -27.00
CA GLY A 10 -48.09 8.33 -27.60
C GLY A 10 -48.43 9.82 -27.42
N ARG A 11 -49.71 10.20 -27.58
CA ARG A 11 -50.21 11.55 -27.26
C ARG A 11 -50.03 11.88 -25.78
N VAL A 12 -50.40 10.96 -24.89
CA VAL A 12 -50.25 11.15 -23.44
C VAL A 12 -48.80 11.38 -23.06
N ARG A 13 -47.87 10.53 -23.53
CA ARG A 13 -46.43 10.67 -23.26
C ARG A 13 -45.84 12.00 -23.73
N ARG A 14 -46.25 12.49 -24.90
CA ARG A 14 -45.81 13.79 -25.43
C ARG A 14 -46.26 14.97 -24.56
N ASN A 15 -47.39 14.83 -23.89
CA ASN A 15 -47.94 15.87 -23.01
C ASN A 15 -47.49 15.71 -21.55
N VAL A 16 -46.69 14.69 -21.22
CA VAL A 16 -46.09 14.56 -19.88
C VAL A 16 -45.02 15.64 -19.71
N LYS A 17 -45.28 16.57 -18.79
CA LYS A 17 -44.30 17.59 -18.39
C LYS A 17 -43.22 16.95 -17.52
N LEU A 18 -42.05 16.67 -18.09
CA LEU A 18 -40.89 16.20 -17.34
C LEU A 18 -40.32 17.35 -16.51
N THR A 19 -40.43 17.28 -15.19
CA THR A 19 -39.70 18.20 -14.32
C THR A 19 -38.26 17.70 -14.16
N PRO A 20 -37.26 18.59 -13.95
CA PRO A 20 -35.85 18.19 -13.81
C PRO A 20 -35.60 17.13 -12.74
N ASN A 21 -36.47 17.12 -11.72
CA ASN A 21 -36.39 16.30 -10.52
C ASN A 21 -36.98 14.89 -10.73
N GLN A 22 -37.64 14.63 -11.87
CA GLN A 22 -38.28 13.36 -12.22
C GLN A 22 -37.37 12.42 -13.04
N ARG A 23 -36.12 12.82 -13.31
CA ARG A 23 -35.15 11.99 -14.03
C ARG A 23 -34.59 10.89 -13.12
N SER A 24 -33.77 9.99 -13.69
CA SER A 24 -33.13 8.92 -12.91
C SER A 24 -32.33 9.51 -11.74
N ARG A 25 -32.29 8.80 -10.60
CA ARG A 25 -31.52 9.25 -9.42
C ARG A 25 -30.06 9.58 -9.77
N ALA A 26 -29.46 8.83 -10.69
CA ALA A 26 -28.12 9.08 -11.21
C ALA A 26 -28.03 10.43 -11.91
N PHE A 27 -28.98 10.75 -12.79
CA PHE A 27 -29.02 12.03 -13.50
C PHE A 27 -29.14 13.22 -12.53
N VAL A 28 -30.04 13.12 -11.54
CA VAL A 28 -30.23 14.18 -10.53
C VAL A 28 -28.95 14.38 -9.71
N ALA A 29 -28.31 13.30 -9.28
CA ALA A 29 -27.05 13.38 -8.53
C ALA A 29 -25.91 14.00 -9.37
N SER A 30 -25.79 13.64 -10.65
CA SER A 30 -24.78 14.22 -11.54
C SER A 30 -25.00 15.72 -11.75
N ARG A 31 -26.25 16.19 -11.86
CA ARG A 31 -26.54 17.62 -11.96
C ARG A 31 -26.14 18.38 -10.70
N TYR A 32 -26.43 17.85 -9.52
CA TYR A 32 -26.04 18.48 -8.27
C TYR A 32 -24.51 18.64 -8.16
N VAL A 33 -23.77 17.60 -8.54
CA VAL A 33 -22.30 17.64 -8.59
C VAL A 33 -21.81 18.72 -9.57
N MET A 34 -22.37 18.76 -10.79
CA MET A 34 -21.99 19.75 -11.80
C MET A 34 -22.31 21.18 -11.37
N GLU A 35 -23.50 21.42 -10.80
CA GLU A 35 -23.90 22.74 -10.29
C GLU A 35 -22.97 23.20 -9.18
N LYS A 36 -22.58 22.30 -8.27
CA LYS A 36 -21.64 22.64 -7.20
C LYS A 36 -20.25 22.98 -7.72
N MET A 37 -19.74 22.26 -8.71
CA MET A 37 -18.45 22.59 -9.35
C MET A 37 -18.49 23.97 -10.02
N VAL A 38 -19.57 24.29 -10.73
CA VAL A 38 -19.75 25.60 -11.38
C VAL A 38 -19.83 26.72 -10.34
N GLU A 39 -20.58 26.52 -9.26
CA GLU A 39 -20.68 27.48 -8.17
C GLU A 39 -19.29 27.81 -7.61
N LEU A 40 -18.49 26.79 -7.28
CA LEU A 40 -17.13 26.96 -6.75
C LEU A 40 -16.14 27.59 -7.74
N GLN A 41 -16.32 27.40 -9.05
CA GLN A 41 -15.52 28.09 -10.06
C GLN A 41 -15.90 29.57 -10.19
N SER A 42 -17.18 29.89 -9.92
CA SER A 42 -17.72 31.25 -10.03
C SER A 42 -17.53 32.08 -8.76
N THR A 43 -17.13 31.48 -7.63
CA THR A 43 -16.92 32.23 -6.39
C THR A 43 -15.73 33.18 -6.55
N PRO A 44 -15.92 34.49 -6.29
CA PRO A 44 -14.83 35.45 -6.35
C PRO A 44 -13.79 35.13 -5.27
N VAL A 45 -12.52 35.35 -5.61
CA VAL A 45 -11.39 35.16 -4.70
C VAL A 45 -11.27 36.38 -3.81
N GLU A 46 -11.29 36.19 -2.50
CA GLU A 46 -11.04 37.25 -1.52
C GLU A 46 -9.66 37.89 -1.75
N GLU A 47 -9.52 39.18 -1.48
CA GLU A 47 -8.30 39.96 -1.75
C GLU A 47 -7.09 39.35 -1.01
N GLY A 48 -6.25 38.63 -1.75
CA GLY A 48 -5.03 37.97 -1.24
C GLY A 48 -5.08 36.44 -1.14
N ALA A 49 -6.20 35.79 -1.46
CA ALA A 49 -6.25 34.33 -1.60
C ALA A 49 -5.87 33.89 -3.03
N GLU A 50 -5.37 32.67 -3.18
CA GLU A 50 -5.20 32.06 -4.49
C GLU A 50 -6.56 31.53 -4.98
N PRO A 51 -6.94 31.70 -6.27
CA PRO A 51 -8.11 31.03 -6.82
C PRO A 51 -8.02 29.52 -6.60
N LYS A 52 -9.14 28.89 -6.27
CA LYS A 52 -9.20 27.43 -6.17
C LYS A 52 -8.81 26.82 -7.51
N SER A 53 -7.84 25.90 -7.49
CA SER A 53 -7.48 25.14 -8.69
C SER A 53 -8.64 24.24 -9.11
N THR A 54 -8.67 23.85 -10.38
CA THR A 54 -9.63 22.85 -10.88
C THR A 54 -9.57 21.57 -10.07
N ASP A 55 -8.36 21.16 -9.68
CA ASP A 55 -8.13 19.93 -8.93
C ASP A 55 -8.68 20.05 -7.50
N ASP A 56 -8.49 21.20 -6.85
CA ASP A 56 -9.05 21.48 -5.52
C ASP A 56 -10.58 21.47 -5.52
N ILE A 57 -11.19 22.03 -6.57
CA ILE A 57 -12.65 22.05 -6.76
C ILE A 57 -13.18 20.64 -7.00
N VAL A 58 -12.49 19.86 -7.84
CA VAL A 58 -12.85 18.46 -8.11
C VAL A 58 -12.77 17.63 -6.85
N ASP A 59 -11.71 17.80 -6.04
CA ASP A 59 -11.55 17.12 -4.78
C ASP A 59 -12.62 17.54 -3.76
N GLU A 60 -12.96 18.82 -3.62
CA GLU A 60 -14.01 19.27 -2.70
C GLU A 60 -15.38 18.64 -3.04
N VAL A 61 -15.74 18.60 -4.33
CA VAL A 61 -17.05 18.12 -4.78
C VAL A 61 -17.12 16.59 -4.86
N LEU A 62 -16.06 15.92 -5.30
CA LEU A 62 -16.06 14.47 -5.48
C LEU A 62 -15.58 13.72 -4.24
N SER A 63 -14.65 14.25 -3.44
CA SER A 63 -14.13 13.58 -2.24
C SER A 63 -15.12 13.55 -1.08
N THR A 64 -16.11 14.45 -1.09
CA THR A 64 -17.23 14.41 -0.14
C THR A 64 -18.17 13.24 -0.39
N ARG A 65 -18.09 12.60 -1.57
CA ARG A 65 -18.87 11.40 -1.88
C ARG A 65 -18.20 10.17 -1.26
N LEU A 66 -18.92 9.50 -0.35
CA LEU A 66 -18.50 8.22 0.23
C LEU A 66 -18.21 7.21 -0.90
N GLY A 67 -16.93 7.01 -1.23
CA GLY A 67 -16.48 6.03 -2.22
C GLY A 67 -15.62 6.54 -3.38
N TYR A 68 -15.31 7.83 -3.46
CA TYR A 68 -14.40 8.36 -4.49
C TYR A 68 -12.98 8.54 -3.95
N ILE A 69 -11.97 8.13 -4.73
CA ILE A 69 -10.54 8.39 -4.46
C ILE A 69 -9.88 8.81 -5.78
N PRO A 70 -9.17 9.95 -5.83
CA PRO A 70 -8.51 10.41 -7.05
C PRO A 70 -7.44 9.42 -7.53
N GLY A 71 -7.42 9.16 -8.84
CA GLY A 71 -6.46 8.24 -9.49
C GLY A 71 -6.81 6.75 -9.45
N LEU A 72 -7.88 6.33 -8.77
CA LEU A 72 -8.20 4.91 -8.53
C LEU A 72 -9.60 4.47 -9.05
N GLY A 73 -10.32 5.35 -9.75
CA GLY A 73 -11.65 5.06 -10.31
C GLY A 73 -12.80 5.08 -9.29
N TYR A 74 -14.02 4.76 -9.75
CA TYR A 74 -15.26 4.79 -8.94
C TYR A 74 -15.56 3.47 -8.22
N GLY A 75 -14.52 2.80 -7.71
CA GLY A 75 -14.68 1.54 -6.98
C GLY A 75 -15.05 1.77 -5.51
N PRO A 76 -15.79 0.84 -4.86
CA PRO A 76 -15.99 0.88 -3.40
C PRO A 76 -14.64 1.07 -2.69
N LYS A 77 -14.58 2.04 -1.76
CA LYS A 77 -13.38 2.34 -0.97
C LYS A 77 -12.80 1.03 -0.43
N PRO A 78 -11.53 0.68 -0.76
CA PRO A 78 -10.94 -0.56 -0.27
C PRO A 78 -11.02 -0.57 1.26
N ASN A 79 -11.65 -1.62 1.80
CA ASN A 79 -11.75 -1.83 3.23
C ASN A 79 -10.34 -1.82 3.80
N LYS A 80 -10.00 -0.81 4.61
CA LYS A 80 -8.76 -0.78 5.38
C LYS A 80 -8.82 -1.96 6.33
N LYS A 81 -8.24 -3.11 5.93
CA LYS A 81 -8.05 -4.24 6.84
C LYS A 81 -7.35 -3.70 8.07
N ASN A 82 -7.97 -3.89 9.22
CA ASN A 82 -7.59 -3.36 10.52
C ASN A 82 -6.12 -3.74 10.76
N SER A 83 -5.20 -2.81 10.51
CA SER A 83 -3.75 -3.01 10.62
C SER A 83 -3.37 -3.58 11.99
N SER A 84 -4.12 -3.19 13.02
CA SER A 84 -3.98 -3.64 14.41
C SER A 84 -4.00 -5.16 14.61
N ALA A 85 -4.83 -5.93 13.88
CA ALA A 85 -4.86 -7.38 14.07
C ALA A 85 -3.59 -8.06 13.52
N ASN A 86 -3.04 -7.52 12.43
CA ASN A 86 -1.79 -7.99 11.84
C ASN A 86 -0.58 -7.58 12.69
N THR A 87 -0.59 -6.38 13.29
CA THR A 87 0.49 -5.95 14.18
C THR A 87 0.54 -6.79 15.45
N ILE A 88 -0.60 -7.08 16.08
CA ILE A 88 -0.67 -7.95 17.27
C ILE A 88 -0.15 -9.36 16.96
N ASN A 89 -0.51 -9.91 15.80
CA ASN A 89 -0.03 -11.24 15.39
C ASN A 89 1.49 -11.22 15.14
N LEU A 90 2.00 -10.15 14.51
CA LEU A 90 3.42 -9.98 14.24
C LEU A 90 4.24 -9.83 15.52
N GLU A 91 3.79 -8.99 16.47
CA GLU A 91 4.41 -8.82 17.78
C GLU A 91 4.48 -10.13 18.55
N LYS A 92 3.39 -10.91 18.55
CA LYS A 92 3.36 -12.23 19.17
C LYS A 92 4.39 -13.18 18.53
N ARG A 93 4.51 -13.17 17.21
CA ARG A 93 5.50 -13.99 16.48
C ARG A 93 6.93 -13.57 16.79
N LEU A 94 7.20 -12.26 16.91
CA LEU A 94 8.51 -11.74 17.28
C LEU A 94 8.90 -12.17 18.68
N LYS A 95 8.00 -12.00 19.66
CA LYS A 95 8.26 -12.40 21.05
C LYS A 95 8.55 -13.89 21.19
N ASN A 96 7.78 -14.74 20.51
CA ASN A 96 8.01 -16.18 20.51
C ASN A 96 9.39 -16.54 19.92
N LYS A 97 9.83 -15.85 18.87
CA LYS A 97 11.15 -16.06 18.26
C LYS A 97 12.29 -15.63 19.17
N GLU A 98 12.11 -14.56 19.93
CA GLU A 98 13.09 -14.08 20.91
C GLU A 98 13.24 -15.07 22.09
N GLU A 99 12.13 -15.61 22.59
CA GLU A 99 12.13 -16.65 23.62
C GLU A 99 12.84 -17.93 23.14
N GLU A 100 12.54 -18.40 21.91
CA GLU A 100 13.25 -19.53 21.28
C GLU A 100 14.77 -19.28 21.22
N LEU A 101 15.19 -18.09 20.78
CA LEU A 101 16.61 -17.72 20.68
C LEU A 101 17.28 -17.74 22.07
N ASN A 102 16.61 -17.21 23.08
CA ASN A 102 17.15 -17.16 24.43
C ASN A 102 17.39 -18.57 25.01
N VAL A 103 16.49 -19.52 24.72
CA VAL A 103 16.67 -20.94 25.08
C VAL A 103 17.90 -21.52 24.38
N TYR A 104 18.07 -21.27 23.07
CA TYR A 104 19.27 -21.75 22.36
C TYR A 104 20.56 -21.16 22.92
N LYS A 105 20.58 -19.87 23.30
CA LYS A 105 21.75 -19.23 23.93
C LYS A 105 22.11 -19.87 25.26
N SER A 106 21.14 -20.05 26.16
CA SER A 106 21.38 -20.67 27.47
C SER A 106 21.85 -22.12 27.35
N ASN A 107 21.25 -22.88 26.43
CA ASN A 107 21.68 -24.25 26.14
C ASN A 107 23.13 -24.27 25.61
N PHE A 108 23.47 -23.34 24.72
CA PHE A 108 24.82 -23.23 24.17
C PHE A 108 25.86 -22.93 25.25
N GLU A 109 25.61 -21.98 26.14
CA GLU A 109 26.50 -21.67 27.28
C GLU A 109 26.68 -22.86 28.22
N THR A 110 25.61 -23.62 28.46
CA THR A 110 25.66 -24.84 29.27
C THR A 110 26.56 -25.89 28.61
N ILE A 111 26.41 -26.10 27.31
CA ILE A 111 27.23 -27.04 26.53
C ILE A 111 28.69 -26.59 26.53
N GLN A 112 28.96 -25.29 26.36
CA GLN A 112 30.33 -24.75 26.43
C GLN A 112 30.99 -25.03 27.78
N THR A 113 30.27 -24.78 28.87
CA THR A 113 30.77 -25.01 30.24
C THR A 113 31.09 -26.50 30.46
N GLN A 114 30.20 -27.39 30.01
CA GLN A 114 30.43 -28.83 30.10
C GLN A 114 31.62 -29.28 29.26
N MET A 115 31.77 -28.76 28.03
CA MET A 115 32.92 -29.06 27.19
C MET A 115 34.23 -28.60 27.82
N GLU A 116 34.25 -27.43 28.46
CA GLU A 116 35.45 -26.92 29.13
C GLU A 116 35.82 -27.76 30.36
N ALA A 117 34.82 -28.18 31.14
CA ALA A 117 35.04 -29.12 32.24
C ALA A 117 35.63 -30.45 31.74
N VAL A 118 35.06 -31.02 30.67
CA VAL A 118 35.58 -32.26 30.06
C VAL A 118 37.00 -32.08 29.53
N ARG A 119 37.31 -30.94 28.90
CA ARG A 119 38.68 -30.62 28.45
C ARG A 119 39.67 -30.60 29.61
N SER A 120 39.30 -29.98 30.74
CA SER A 120 40.18 -29.93 31.92
C SER A 120 40.51 -31.33 32.44
N VAL A 121 39.53 -32.25 32.48
CA VAL A 121 39.72 -33.64 32.89
C VAL A 121 40.61 -34.42 31.91
N LEU A 122 40.40 -34.24 30.60
CA LEU A 122 41.22 -34.90 29.58
C LEU A 122 42.69 -34.42 29.60
N LEU A 123 42.92 -33.14 29.88
CA LEU A 123 44.26 -32.59 30.05
C LEU A 123 44.98 -33.20 31.26
N VAL A 124 44.26 -33.43 32.37
CA VAL A 124 44.81 -34.11 33.56
C VAL A 124 45.15 -35.58 33.28
N ALA A 125 44.42 -36.23 32.36
CA ALA A 125 44.70 -37.59 31.90
C ALA A 125 45.81 -37.69 30.83
N GLU A 126 46.53 -36.58 30.55
CA GLU A 126 47.60 -36.48 29.54
C GLU A 126 47.16 -36.79 28.10
N ILE A 127 45.86 -36.69 27.81
CA ILE A 127 45.31 -36.90 26.47
C ILE A 127 45.37 -35.57 25.69
N GLN A 128 46.06 -35.57 24.53
CA GLN A 128 46.18 -34.40 23.67
C GLN A 128 44.81 -34.02 23.07
N VAL A 129 44.23 -32.89 23.49
CA VAL A 129 42.96 -32.37 22.94
C VAL A 129 43.25 -31.20 21.99
N PRO A 130 42.78 -31.23 20.73
CA PRO A 130 42.86 -30.09 19.81
C PRO A 130 42.05 -28.90 20.31
N SER A 131 42.61 -27.69 20.22
CA SER A 131 41.88 -26.44 20.51
C SER A 131 40.75 -26.25 19.49
N LEU A 132 39.48 -26.29 19.93
CA LEU A 132 38.37 -25.78 19.12
C LEU A 132 38.16 -24.31 19.46
N GLN A 133 38.51 -23.43 18.53
CA GLN A 133 38.22 -22.00 18.56
C GLN A 133 36.79 -21.80 18.05
N PHE A 134 35.87 -21.35 18.91
CA PHE A 134 34.56 -20.91 18.46
C PHE A 134 34.65 -19.44 18.04
N PRO A 135 34.09 -19.03 16.88
CA PRO A 135 34.04 -17.62 16.51
C PRO A 135 33.31 -16.83 17.58
N THR A 136 33.95 -15.79 18.13
CA THR A 136 33.24 -14.86 19.01
C THR A 136 32.43 -13.90 18.14
N PRO A 137 31.27 -13.38 18.62
CA PRO A 137 30.42 -12.47 17.84
C PRO A 137 31.09 -11.15 17.42
N ASN A 138 32.32 -10.90 17.85
CA ASN A 138 32.99 -9.61 17.76
C ASN A 138 34.00 -9.55 16.60
N ASP A 139 34.32 -10.68 15.96
CA ASP A 139 35.31 -10.79 14.89
C ASP A 139 34.67 -10.71 13.49
N THR A 140 33.80 -9.71 13.26
CA THR A 140 33.42 -9.32 11.88
C THR A 140 34.09 -8.00 11.54
N THR A 141 35.42 -8.04 11.42
CA THR A 141 36.18 -7.06 10.63
C THR A 141 36.49 -7.69 9.28
N ASN A 142 35.84 -7.15 8.25
CA ASN A 142 36.28 -7.12 6.85
C ASN A 142 36.61 -8.46 6.19
N SER A 143 35.58 -9.17 5.73
CA SER A 143 35.69 -10.05 4.57
C SER A 143 35.32 -9.26 3.31
N SER A 144 36.35 -8.91 2.54
CA SER A 144 36.32 -8.32 1.20
C SER A 144 35.16 -8.82 0.33
N SER A 145 34.27 -7.90 -0.04
CA SER A 145 33.55 -7.97 -1.31
C SER A 145 34.58 -7.90 -2.44
N PRO A 146 34.47 -8.68 -3.53
CA PRO A 146 35.14 -8.33 -4.76
C PRO A 146 34.43 -7.12 -5.37
N GLU A 147 35.16 -6.01 -5.44
CA GLU A 147 34.91 -4.86 -6.31
C GLU A 147 34.56 -5.33 -7.72
N SER A 148 33.40 -4.92 -8.22
CA SER A 148 33.16 -4.78 -9.65
C SER A 148 33.32 -3.30 -10.00
N GLU A 149 34.50 -2.93 -10.48
CA GLU A 149 34.75 -1.60 -11.03
C GLU A 149 34.29 -1.47 -12.50
N PRO A 150 34.07 -0.24 -12.98
CA PRO A 150 33.15 0.09 -14.07
C PRO A 150 33.84 0.15 -15.43
N THR A 151 33.12 -0.20 -16.51
CA THR A 151 33.53 0.19 -17.86
C THR A 151 32.41 0.91 -18.61
N LYS A 152 32.86 1.95 -19.29
CA LYS A 152 32.15 3.10 -19.87
C LYS A 152 31.14 2.74 -20.95
N GLY A 153 30.15 3.62 -21.09
CA GLY A 153 29.02 3.48 -22.01
C GLY A 153 29.33 3.59 -23.49
N LEU A 154 28.32 3.21 -24.27
CA LEU A 154 28.07 3.69 -25.62
C LEU A 154 26.56 3.92 -25.76
N ASP A 155 26.21 5.18 -26.05
CA ASP A 155 24.92 5.64 -26.52
C ASP A 155 24.31 4.73 -27.58
N ARG A 156 23.00 4.49 -27.51
CA ARG A 156 22.11 4.56 -28.68
C ARG A 156 20.71 5.03 -28.28
N ASP A 157 20.36 6.17 -28.85
CA ASP A 157 19.05 6.79 -28.89
C ASP A 157 17.90 5.83 -29.28
N SER A 158 16.73 6.16 -28.74
CA SER A 158 15.35 5.76 -29.11
C SER A 158 14.99 6.06 -30.59
N PRO A 159 13.77 5.76 -31.12
CA PRO A 159 12.58 5.11 -30.52
C PRO A 159 11.93 3.98 -31.37
N ASN A 160 10.95 3.34 -30.74
CA ASN A 160 10.04 2.31 -31.26
C ASN A 160 9.30 2.69 -32.55
N LYS A 161 9.26 1.74 -33.49
CA LYS A 161 8.35 1.73 -34.65
C LYS A 161 6.95 1.24 -34.26
N LEU A 162 5.98 2.01 -34.75
CA LEU A 162 4.56 1.76 -34.92
C LEU A 162 4.25 0.31 -35.37
N PHE A 163 3.33 -0.37 -34.67
CA PHE A 163 2.64 -1.56 -35.19
C PHE A 163 1.34 -1.12 -35.88
N HIS A 164 1.14 -1.63 -37.10
CA HIS A 164 -0.08 -1.53 -37.91
C HIS A 164 -1.16 -2.50 -37.43
#